data_AF-A0A952VH20-F1
#
_entry.id   AF-A0A952VH20-F1
#
_cell.length_a   1.000
_cell.length_b   1.000
_cell.length_c   1.000
_cell.angle_alpha   90.00
_cell.angle_beta   90.00
_cell.angle_gamma   90.00
#
_symmetry.space_group_name_H-M   'P 1'
#
loop_
_entity.id
_entity.type
_entity.pdbx_description
1 polymer ?
#
loop_
_entity_poly.entity_id
_entity_poly.type
_entity_poly.pdbx_seq_one_letter_code
_entity_poly.pdbx_strand_id
1 'polypeptide(L)'
;MSTAPAQPKIYHITHVDNLPAIVRDRVLLSDATIAARGGPNVTIGMSEIKRRRIEEITVACHSNTKVGDYVPFYFCPRSVMLFLIHRPTIPI
;
A
#
# COMPACT_ATOMS: atom_id res chain seq x y z
N MET A 1 -6.26 -16.72 23.13
CA MET A 1 -5.72 -15.89 22.03
C MET A 1 -4.31 -16.36 21.75
N SER A 2 -3.92 -16.58 20.50
CA SER A 2 -2.54 -16.95 20.15
C SER A 2 -1.61 -15.76 20.36
N THR A 3 -0.43 -15.98 20.95
CA THR A 3 0.62 -14.95 21.07
C THR A 3 1.17 -14.56 19.71
N ALA A 4 1.35 -13.26 19.47
CA ALA A 4 1.99 -12.78 18.23
C ALA A 4 3.44 -13.28 18.15
N PRO A 5 3.94 -13.63 16.95
CA PRO A 5 5.34 -14.05 16.77
C PRO A 5 6.30 -12.90 17.07
N ALA A 6 7.48 -13.21 17.61
CA ALA A 6 8.51 -12.21 17.92
C ALA A 6 9.00 -11.42 16.69
N GLN A 7 8.92 -12.04 15.50
CA GLN A 7 9.29 -11.44 14.22
C GLN A 7 8.19 -11.73 13.19
N PRO A 8 7.10 -10.92 13.16
CA PRO A 8 6.04 -11.13 12.20
C PRO A 8 6.56 -10.89 10.78
N LYS A 9 6.27 -11.82 9.87
CA LYS A 9 6.56 -11.59 8.44
C LYS A 9 5.57 -10.54 7.92
N ILE A 10 6.12 -9.43 7.45
CA ILE A 10 5.37 -8.38 6.76
C ILE A 10 5.79 -8.35 5.29
N TYR A 11 4.82 -8.09 4.43
CA TYR A 11 5.00 -8.08 2.99
C TYR A 11 4.50 -6.75 2.42
N HIS A 12 5.25 -6.19 1.49
CA HIS A 12 4.79 -5.07 0.67
C HIS A 12 4.62 -5.56 -0.76
N ILE A 13 3.53 -5.14 -1.40
CA ILE A 13 3.19 -5.55 -2.75
C ILE A 13 3.36 -4.32 -3.64
N THR A 14 4.04 -4.48 -4.77
CA THR A 14 4.26 -3.43 -5.76
C THR A 14 4.45 -4.04 -7.14
N HIS A 15 4.30 -3.25 -8.21
CA HIS A 15 4.65 -3.67 -9.55
C HIS A 15 6.18 -3.72 -9.71
N VAL A 16 6.70 -4.64 -10.52
CA VAL A 16 8.15 -4.77 -10.75
C VAL A 16 8.78 -3.47 -11.26
N ASP A 17 8.05 -2.71 -12.08
CA ASP A 17 8.52 -1.42 -12.62
C ASP A 17 8.63 -0.31 -11.58
N ASN A 18 8.06 -0.47 -10.38
CA ASN A 18 8.26 0.47 -9.28
C ASN A 18 9.57 0.21 -8.52
N LEU A 19 10.20 -0.97 -8.69
CA LEU A 19 11.42 -1.34 -7.97
C LEU A 19 12.61 -0.39 -8.22
N PRO A 20 12.88 0.09 -9.44
CA PRO A 20 13.97 1.04 -9.67
C PRO A 20 13.86 2.31 -8.82
N ALA A 21 12.63 2.85 -8.66
CA ALA A 21 12.40 4.03 -7.83
C ALA A 21 12.62 3.72 -6.34
N ILE A 22 12.11 2.58 -5.85
CA ILE A 22 12.29 2.15 -4.46
C ILE A 22 13.78 1.95 -4.12
N VAL A 23 14.53 1.29 -5.00
CA VAL A 23 15.96 1.03 -4.81
C VAL A 23 16.77 2.33 -4.84
N ARG A 24 16.46 3.23 -5.78
CA ARG A 24 17.12 4.54 -5.90
C ARG A 24 16.87 5.39 -4.65
N ASP A 25 15.62 5.48 -4.20
CA ASP A 25 15.24 6.32 -3.07
C ASP A 25 15.59 5.67 -1.71
N ARG A 26 15.87 4.36 -1.70
CA ARG A 26 16.17 3.53 -0.51
C ARG A 26 15.09 3.54 0.55
N VAL A 27 13.85 3.85 0.17
CA VAL A 27 12.69 3.93 1.06
C VAL A 27 11.45 3.40 0.37
N LEU A 28 10.50 2.91 1.17
CA LEU A 28 9.11 2.75 0.75
C LEU A 28 8.35 4.02 1.12
N LEU A 29 7.56 4.53 0.18
CA LEU A 29 6.77 5.76 0.34
C LEU A 29 5.29 5.41 0.51
N SER A 30 4.57 6.24 1.27
CA SER A 30 3.12 6.12 1.41
C SER A 30 2.40 6.51 0.12
N ASP A 31 1.16 6.05 -0.06
CA ASP A 31 0.36 6.39 -1.24
C ASP A 31 0.19 7.92 -1.38
N ALA A 32 0.03 8.65 -0.27
CA ALA A 32 -0.04 10.12 -0.29
C ALA A 32 1.26 10.76 -0.79
N THR A 33 2.41 10.27 -0.33
CA THR A 33 3.72 10.80 -0.77
C THR A 33 3.99 10.47 -2.24
N ILE A 34 3.62 9.27 -2.69
CA ILE A 34 3.75 8.87 -4.09
C ILE A 34 2.86 9.74 -4.97
N ALA A 35 1.60 9.97 -4.58
CA ALA A 35 0.68 10.84 -5.32
C ALA A 35 1.22 12.27 -5.45
N ALA A 36 1.76 12.84 -4.36
CA ALA A 36 2.39 14.16 -4.38
C ALA A 36 3.63 14.26 -5.29
N ARG A 37 4.28 13.13 -5.61
CA ARG A 37 5.45 13.06 -6.50
C ARG A 37 5.10 12.76 -7.96
N GLY A 38 3.81 12.78 -8.32
CA GLY A 38 3.34 12.47 -9.68
C GLY A 38 2.92 11.01 -9.90
N GLY A 39 2.81 10.21 -8.82
CA GLY A 39 2.32 8.84 -8.88
C GLY A 39 3.41 7.77 -9.03
N PRO A 40 3.03 6.48 -8.95
CA PRO A 40 3.94 5.37 -9.23
C PRO A 40 4.13 5.18 -10.74
N ASN A 41 5.17 4.42 -11.14
CA ASN A 41 5.32 4.03 -12.55
C ASN A 41 4.14 3.16 -13.00
N VAL A 42 3.71 2.23 -12.15
CA VAL A 42 2.51 1.42 -12.34
C VAL A 42 1.70 1.41 -11.06
N THR A 43 0.44 1.84 -11.16
CA THR A 43 -0.52 1.78 -10.06
C THR A 43 -0.88 0.33 -9.75
N ILE A 44 -0.81 -0.03 -8.47
CA ILE A 44 -1.35 -1.30 -7.97
C ILE A 44 -2.54 -1.03 -7.05
N GLY A 45 -3.55 -1.89 -7.10
CA GLY A 45 -4.75 -1.78 -6.26
C GLY A 45 -5.75 -0.77 -6.80
N MET A 46 -6.94 -0.74 -6.18
CA MET A 46 -8.07 0.03 -6.67
C MET A 46 -7.91 1.52 -6.37
N SER A 47 -7.99 2.34 -7.41
CA SER A 47 -7.80 3.80 -7.33
C SER A 47 -8.74 4.46 -6.32
N GLU A 48 -10.01 4.05 -6.27
CA GLU A 48 -11.00 4.61 -5.35
C GLU A 48 -10.68 4.31 -3.88
N ILE A 49 -10.19 3.10 -3.57
CA ILE A 49 -9.78 2.77 -2.19
C ILE A 49 -8.57 3.61 -1.78
N LYS A 50 -7.61 3.85 -2.68
CA LYS A 50 -6.45 4.70 -2.41
C LYS A 50 -6.87 6.14 -2.16
N ARG A 51 -7.73 6.70 -3.01
CA ARG A 51 -8.27 8.05 -2.85
C ARG A 51 -8.89 8.23 -1.46
N ARG A 52 -9.80 7.33 -1.06
CA ARG A 52 -10.43 7.37 0.27
C ARG A 52 -9.43 7.27 1.41
N ARG A 53 -8.40 6.42 1.30
CA ARG A 53 -7.33 6.33 2.31
C ARG A 53 -6.54 7.63 2.44
N ILE A 54 -6.27 8.31 1.34
CA ILE A 54 -5.52 9.58 1.30
C ILE A 54 -6.39 10.75 1.77
N GLU A 55 -7.68 10.77 1.45
CA GLU A 55 -8.52 11.97 1.60
C GLU A 55 -9.48 11.90 2.78
N GLU A 56 -9.98 10.70 3.13
CA GLU A 56 -11.16 10.55 3.99
C GLU A 56 -10.86 9.81 5.31
N ILE A 57 -10.01 8.78 5.28
CA ILE A 57 -9.90 7.86 6.43
C ILE A 57 -8.83 8.34 7.41
N THR A 58 -9.26 8.89 8.55
CA THR A 58 -8.39 9.36 9.65
C THR A 58 -7.89 8.22 10.54
N VAL A 59 -6.72 8.40 11.16
CA VAL A 59 -6.14 7.44 12.11
C VAL A 59 -6.42 7.88 13.55
N ALA A 60 -7.23 7.10 14.28
CA ALA A 60 -7.69 7.45 15.62
C ALA A 60 -6.56 7.58 16.65
N CYS A 61 -5.49 6.79 16.53
CA CYS A 61 -4.35 6.81 17.46
C CYS A 61 -3.27 7.83 17.12
N HIS A 62 -3.38 8.55 16.00
CA HIS A 62 -2.41 9.57 15.61
C HIS A 62 -3.15 10.74 14.94
N SER A 63 -3.40 11.79 15.72
CA SER A 63 -4.16 12.95 15.27
C SER A 63 -3.55 13.58 14.01
N ASN A 64 -4.41 14.15 13.17
CA ASN A 64 -4.07 14.84 11.93
C ASN A 64 -3.41 13.98 10.83
N THR A 65 -3.42 12.66 10.95
CA THR A 65 -2.97 11.75 9.89
C THR A 65 -4.13 10.94 9.32
N LYS A 66 -3.98 10.53 8.07
CA LYS A 66 -4.88 9.65 7.34
C LYS A 66 -4.20 8.35 7.00
N VAL A 67 -4.98 7.32 6.69
CA VAL A 67 -4.44 5.99 6.36
C VAL A 67 -3.46 6.03 5.19
N GLY A 68 -3.69 6.91 4.21
CA GLY A 68 -2.84 7.11 3.05
C GLY A 68 -1.47 7.72 3.36
N ASP A 69 -1.25 8.23 4.57
CA ASP A 69 0.04 8.76 5.02
C ASP A 69 1.03 7.65 5.43
N TYR A 70 0.57 6.40 5.53
CA TYR A 70 1.37 5.25 5.96
C TYR A 70 1.64 4.28 4.81
N VAL A 71 2.75 3.55 4.88
CA VAL A 71 3.09 2.49 3.91
C VAL A 71 2.24 1.24 4.18
N PRO A 72 1.52 0.70 3.19
CA PRO A 72 0.70 -0.48 3.38
C PRO A 72 1.56 -1.76 3.47
N PHE A 73 1.28 -2.59 4.48
CA PHE A 73 1.88 -3.92 4.66
C PHE A 73 0.80 -5.01 4.81
N TYR A 74 1.15 -6.23 4.38
CA TYR A 74 0.34 -7.43 4.48
C TYR A 74 1.00 -8.45 5.41
N PHE A 75 0.20 -9.26 6.10
CA PHE A 75 0.69 -10.36 6.93
C PHE A 75 0.73 -11.71 6.19
N CYS A 76 0.38 -11.74 4.91
CA CYS A 76 0.46 -12.91 4.05
C CYS A 76 1.11 -12.57 2.70
N PRO A 77 1.89 -13.49 2.11
CA PRO A 77 2.59 -13.25 0.83
C PRO A 77 1.63 -13.23 -0.38
N ARG A 78 0.44 -13.82 -0.27
CA ARG A 78 -0.60 -13.84 -1.31
C ARG A 78 -1.89 -13.26 -0.76
N SER A 79 -2.04 -11.94 -0.91
CA SER A 79 -3.27 -11.26 -0.49
C SER A 79 -4.39 -11.43 -1.52
N VAL A 80 -5.64 -11.28 -1.09
CA VAL A 80 -6.81 -11.26 -1.98
C VAL A 80 -6.67 -10.18 -3.07
N MET A 81 -5.97 -9.08 -2.77
CA MET A 81 -5.71 -8.01 -3.73
C MET A 81 -4.89 -8.50 -4.94
N LEU A 82 -3.92 -9.39 -4.74
CA LEU A 82 -3.17 -9.98 -5.86
C LEU A 82 -4.05 -10.82 -6.77
N PHE A 83 -5.01 -11.56 -6.19
CA PHE A 83 -5.98 -12.31 -6.98
C PHE A 83 -6.84 -11.38 -7.83
N LEU A 84 -7.35 -10.28 -7.25
CA LEU A 84 -8.16 -9.30 -7.98
C LEU A 84 -7.39 -8.59 -9.10
N ILE A 85 -6.10 -8.30 -8.90
CA ILE A 85 -5.24 -7.73 -9.95
C ILE A 85 -5.02 -8.74 -11.09
N HIS A 86 -4.82 -10.03 -10.77
CA HIS A 86 -4.61 -11.07 -11.78
C HIS A 86 -5.88 -11.48 -12.53
N ARG A 87 -7.03 -11.48 -11.83
CA ARG A 87 -8.36 -11.84 -12.34
C ARG A 87 -9.30 -10.65 -12.10
N PRO A 88 -9.23 -9.59 -12.91
CA PRO A 88 -10.07 -8.42 -12.70
C PRO A 88 -11.54 -8.78 -12.92
N THR A 89 -12.29 -8.84 -11.83
CA THR A 89 -13.77 -8.90 -11.85
C THR A 89 -14.39 -7.50 -11.76
N ILE A 90 -13.57 -6.49 -11.48
CA ILE A 90 -13.92 -5.06 -11.33
C ILE A 90 -12.76 -4.25 -11.97
N PRO A 91 -13.02 -3.16 -12.71
CA PRO A 91 -11.96 -2.33 -13.30
C PRO A 91 -11.04 -1.73 -12.22
N ILE A 92 -9.73 -1.81 -12.46
CA ILE A 92 -8.63 -1.36 -11.58
C ILE A 92 -8.36 0.14 -11.72
#